data_AF-A0A2S7XU01-F1
#
_entry.id   AF-A0A2S7XU01-F1
#
_cell.length_a   1.000
_cell.length_b   1.000
_cell.length_c   1.000
_cell.angle_alpha   90.00
_cell.angle_beta   90.00
_cell.angle_gamma   90.00
#
_symmetry.space_group_name_H-M   'P 1'
#
loop_
_entity.id
_entity.type
_entity.pdbx_description
1 polymer ?
#
loop_
_entity_poly.entity_id
_entity_poly.type
_entity_poly.pdbx_seq_one_letter_code
_entity_poly.pdbx_strand_id
1 'polypeptide(L)'
;MQTVLGLAALMRRYLAGEDLNPLGQSLLERAAQHPDEAAALLDAAIIMQFRGQPTVAQQLQQEALRLCRCYRIPAALPVKLRLLALVAPGELMANVPLECLLEQSDIELQLYYVSAELPADLPEHDLLFVAIGESSVNRPLLAAWHTHLAHWSVPVLNAPQRIANLARDVAAQQLQQLPNVLMPMTWQVTRAELTQLAAGASPADCQLPELRFPVIVRPIDSHAGYALTQTIDANSLAAQLPHLPGDDFFIAPFIDYRSSDGQFRKYRVAFIGGEPFAVHLGISADWMIHYLNAGMTESMAKRAEEAAFMAQFAEDFAQRHGTALAAINARMGLDYFGIDCAEMPDGRLLIFEVDHAMVVHALDDVTLFPYKQPAMQRLFAAFRKLLLTAANVAAPA
;
A
#
# COMPACT_ATOMS: atom_id res chain seq x y z
N MET A 1 -27.10 0.16 -5.20
CA MET A 1 -25.71 0.68 -5.26
C MET A 1 -25.77 2.20 -5.37
N GLN A 2 -25.04 2.94 -4.53
CA GLN A 2 -25.01 4.41 -4.55
C GLN A 2 -23.71 4.92 -5.17
N THR A 3 -23.71 6.14 -5.72
CA THR A 3 -22.52 6.75 -6.32
C THR A 3 -21.80 7.63 -5.31
N VAL A 4 -20.48 7.49 -5.19
CA VAL A 4 -19.64 8.27 -4.27
C VAL A 4 -18.70 9.20 -5.04
N LEU A 5 -18.18 10.23 -4.38
CA LEU A 5 -17.05 11.00 -4.89
C LEU A 5 -15.77 10.15 -4.88
N GLY A 6 -15.56 9.39 -3.81
CA GLY A 6 -14.45 8.46 -3.67
C GLY A 6 -13.14 9.10 -3.17
N LEU A 7 -12.21 8.24 -2.75
CA LEU A 7 -10.89 8.59 -2.28
C LEU A 7 -10.11 9.44 -3.28
N ALA A 8 -10.04 9.07 -4.56
CA ALA A 8 -9.16 9.77 -5.51
C ALA A 8 -9.56 11.24 -5.72
N ALA A 9 -10.85 11.49 -5.92
CA ALA A 9 -11.37 12.84 -6.13
C ALA A 9 -11.20 13.72 -4.89
N LEU A 10 -11.46 13.17 -3.70
CA LEU A 10 -11.31 13.90 -2.44
C LEU A 10 -9.83 14.14 -2.10
N MET A 11 -8.97 13.14 -2.32
CA MET A 11 -7.51 13.24 -2.11
C MET A 11 -6.89 14.28 -3.04
N ARG A 12 -7.33 14.38 -4.31
CA ARG A 12 -6.88 15.41 -5.25
C ARG A 12 -7.12 16.82 -4.72
N ARG A 13 -8.33 17.08 -4.22
CA ARG A 13 -8.73 18.38 -3.65
C ARG A 13 -7.95 18.70 -2.39
N TYR A 14 -7.81 17.71 -1.51
CA TYR A 14 -7.02 17.84 -0.29
C TYR A 14 -5.54 18.18 -0.58
N LEU A 15 -4.91 17.46 -1.50
CA LEU A 15 -3.50 17.69 -1.88
C LEU A 15 -3.30 19.01 -2.64
N ALA A 16 -4.32 19.53 -3.32
CA ALA A 16 -4.31 20.86 -3.91
C ALA A 16 -4.45 22.00 -2.87
N GLY A 17 -4.57 21.67 -1.57
CA GLY A 17 -4.73 22.64 -0.50
C GLY A 17 -6.15 23.20 -0.36
N GLU A 18 -7.16 22.54 -0.96
CA GLU A 18 -8.55 22.95 -0.83
C GLU A 18 -9.07 22.67 0.59
N ASP A 19 -9.77 23.64 1.18
CA ASP A 19 -10.49 23.41 2.44
C ASP A 19 -11.74 22.54 2.19
N LEU A 20 -11.68 21.29 2.64
CA LEU A 20 -12.78 20.32 2.52
C LEU A 20 -13.85 20.45 3.62
N ASN A 21 -13.70 21.38 4.59
CA ASN A 21 -14.69 21.54 5.66
C ASN A 21 -16.11 21.86 5.14
N PRO A 22 -16.32 22.80 4.20
CA PRO A 22 -17.66 23.11 3.70
C PRO A 22 -18.30 21.91 3.01
N LEU A 23 -17.52 21.12 2.28
CA LEU A 23 -17.99 19.89 1.63
C LEU A 23 -18.38 18.84 2.68
N GLY A 24 -17.51 18.60 3.67
CA GLY A 24 -17.79 17.65 4.74
C GLY A 24 -19.06 18.00 5.51
N GLN A 25 -19.27 19.27 5.82
CA GLN A 25 -20.51 19.73 6.46
C GLN A 25 -21.74 19.50 5.58
N SER A 26 -21.66 19.86 4.30
CA SER A 26 -22.77 19.64 3.36
C SER A 26 -23.13 18.16 3.20
N LEU A 27 -22.14 17.26 3.19
CA LEU A 27 -22.36 15.81 3.14
C LEU A 27 -23.05 15.30 4.42
N LEU A 28 -22.64 15.77 5.59
CA LEU A 28 -23.27 15.43 6.87
C LEU A 28 -24.71 15.96 6.96
N GLU A 29 -24.96 17.18 6.51
CA GLU A 29 -26.31 17.76 6.44
C GLU A 29 -27.20 16.96 5.48
N ARG A 30 -26.68 16.54 4.32
CA ARG A 30 -27.40 15.67 3.38
C ARG A 30 -27.77 14.34 4.01
N ALA A 31 -26.82 13.68 4.69
CA ALA A 31 -27.07 12.43 5.40
C ALA A 31 -28.10 12.58 6.53
N ALA A 32 -28.11 13.72 7.23
CA ALA A 32 -29.09 13.99 8.28
C ALA A 32 -30.51 14.21 7.74
N GLN A 33 -30.65 14.77 6.53
CA GLN A 33 -31.95 15.02 5.89
C GLN A 33 -32.52 13.79 5.16
N HIS A 34 -31.65 12.85 4.78
CA HIS A 34 -32.00 11.67 4.00
C HIS A 34 -31.40 10.40 4.64
N PRO A 35 -32.16 9.65 5.46
CA PRO A 35 -31.64 8.52 6.23
C PRO A 35 -30.99 7.40 5.42
N ASP A 36 -31.24 7.33 4.11
CA ASP A 36 -30.69 6.31 3.21
C ASP A 36 -29.42 6.79 2.46
N GLU A 37 -28.92 8.01 2.68
CA GLU A 37 -27.75 8.60 1.99
C GLU A 37 -26.40 8.04 2.48
N ALA A 38 -26.19 6.74 2.31
CA ALA A 38 -24.96 6.03 2.66
C ALA A 38 -23.71 6.59 1.95
N ALA A 39 -23.84 7.05 0.70
CA ALA A 39 -22.72 7.63 -0.05
C ALA A 39 -22.19 8.92 0.59
N ALA A 40 -23.10 9.77 1.09
CA ALA A 40 -22.72 11.01 1.77
C ALA A 40 -21.89 10.73 3.03
N LEU A 41 -22.33 9.74 3.82
CA LEU A 41 -21.62 9.30 5.02
C LEU A 41 -20.23 8.74 4.70
N LEU A 42 -20.11 7.95 3.63
CA LEU A 42 -18.84 7.38 3.24
C LEU A 42 -17.83 8.44 2.75
N ASP A 43 -18.26 9.38 1.91
CA ASP A 43 -17.42 10.50 1.47
C ASP A 43 -17.02 11.41 2.65
N ALA A 44 -17.95 11.65 3.59
CA ALA A 44 -17.65 12.39 4.82
C ALA A 44 -16.63 11.66 5.70
N ALA A 45 -16.72 10.33 5.80
CA ALA A 45 -15.75 9.52 6.53
C ALA A 45 -14.33 9.69 5.96
N ILE A 46 -14.17 9.67 4.63
CA ILE A 46 -12.88 9.90 3.97
C ILE A 46 -12.32 11.30 4.33
N ILE A 47 -13.15 12.34 4.28
CA ILE A 47 -12.74 13.71 4.66
C ILE A 47 -12.30 13.77 6.13
N MET A 48 -13.00 13.07 7.05
CA MET A 48 -12.60 13.03 8.46
C MET A 48 -11.25 12.32 8.66
N GLN A 49 -10.90 11.33 7.83
CA GLN A 49 -9.56 10.72 7.86
C GLN A 49 -8.48 11.73 7.47
N PHE A 50 -8.67 12.51 6.41
CA PHE A 50 -7.72 13.58 6.02
C PHE A 50 -7.53 14.65 7.09
N ARG A 51 -8.54 14.86 7.93
CA ARG A 51 -8.53 15.81 9.04
C ARG A 51 -7.91 15.25 10.33
N GLY A 52 -7.42 14.01 10.32
CA GLY A 52 -6.88 13.37 11.53
C GLY A 52 -7.94 13.11 12.59
N GLN A 53 -9.19 12.82 12.18
CA GLN A 53 -10.30 12.48 13.08
C GLN A 53 -10.71 11.00 12.89
N PRO A 54 -9.83 10.03 13.20
CA PRO A 54 -10.04 8.62 12.86
C PRO A 54 -11.27 8.02 13.55
N THR A 55 -11.57 8.41 14.80
CA THR A 55 -12.76 7.92 15.52
C THR A 55 -14.07 8.36 14.85
N VAL A 56 -14.15 9.61 14.42
CA VAL A 56 -15.34 10.13 13.72
C VAL A 56 -15.46 9.50 12.34
N ALA A 57 -14.35 9.39 11.61
CA ALA A 57 -14.31 8.71 10.32
C ALA A 57 -14.82 7.27 10.42
N GLN A 58 -14.37 6.52 11.42
CA GLN A 58 -14.78 5.14 11.65
C GLN A 58 -16.28 5.04 11.94
N GLN A 59 -16.83 5.92 12.78
CA GLN A 59 -18.27 5.95 13.08
C GLN A 59 -19.11 6.22 11.84
N LEU A 60 -18.72 7.22 11.04
CA LEU A 60 -19.42 7.57 9.79
C LEU A 60 -19.35 6.42 8.78
N GLN A 61 -18.19 5.78 8.63
CA GLN A 61 -18.03 4.63 7.74
C GLN A 61 -18.89 3.45 8.22
N GLN A 62 -18.89 3.13 9.52
CA GLN A 62 -19.73 2.06 10.06
C GLN A 62 -21.22 2.29 9.77
N GLU A 63 -21.69 3.52 9.95
CA GLU A 63 -23.09 3.86 9.65
C GLU A 63 -23.38 3.79 8.15
N ALA A 64 -22.46 4.26 7.30
CA ALA A 64 -22.56 4.11 5.85
C ALA A 64 -22.69 2.63 5.46
N LEU A 65 -21.85 1.76 6.02
CA LEU A 65 -21.80 0.33 5.74
C LEU A 65 -22.97 -0.47 6.33
N ARG A 66 -23.68 0.09 7.33
CA ARG A 66 -24.95 -0.45 7.82
C ARG A 66 -26.07 -0.25 6.79
N LEU A 67 -26.04 0.86 6.05
CA LEU A 67 -27.03 1.22 5.05
C LEU A 67 -26.72 0.62 3.67
N CYS A 68 -25.47 0.67 3.24
CA CYS A 68 -25.04 0.19 1.94
C CYS A 68 -23.59 -0.28 1.98
N ARG A 69 -23.30 -1.45 1.40
CA ARG A 69 -21.92 -1.97 1.30
C ARG A 69 -21.35 -1.90 -0.11
N CYS A 70 -22.17 -1.52 -1.09
CA CYS A 70 -21.80 -1.49 -2.50
C CYS A 70 -21.92 -0.07 -3.06
N TYR A 71 -20.79 0.50 -3.46
CA TYR A 71 -20.69 1.85 -3.98
C TYR A 71 -20.12 1.84 -5.39
N ARG A 72 -20.49 2.84 -6.18
CA ARG A 72 -20.03 3.02 -7.56
C ARG A 72 -19.20 4.28 -7.67
N ILE A 73 -18.09 4.16 -8.39
CA ILE A 73 -17.32 5.27 -8.92
C ILE A 73 -17.45 5.21 -10.45
N PRO A 74 -18.07 6.22 -11.08
CA PRO A 74 -18.33 6.20 -12.51
C PRO A 74 -17.02 6.30 -13.29
N ALA A 75 -16.96 5.62 -14.43
CA ALA A 75 -15.87 5.81 -15.37
C ALA A 75 -15.89 7.24 -15.94
N ALA A 76 -14.72 7.80 -16.24
CA ALA A 76 -14.60 9.11 -16.89
C ALA A 76 -14.92 9.05 -18.39
N LEU A 77 -14.84 7.86 -18.98
CA LEU A 77 -15.08 7.57 -20.39
C LEU A 77 -16.20 6.52 -20.53
N PRO A 78 -16.78 6.32 -21.74
CA PRO A 78 -17.79 5.27 -21.95
C PRO A 78 -17.31 3.91 -21.48
N VAL A 79 -18.06 3.30 -20.57
CA VAL A 79 -17.68 2.08 -19.84
C VAL A 79 -17.36 0.93 -20.80
N LYS A 80 -16.17 0.35 -20.65
CA LYS A 80 -15.75 -0.89 -21.34
C LYS A 80 -15.66 -2.11 -20.43
N LEU A 81 -15.53 -1.88 -19.13
CA LEU A 81 -15.37 -2.93 -18.13
C LEU A 81 -15.96 -2.46 -16.80
N ARG A 82 -16.66 -3.35 -16.10
CA ARG A 82 -17.09 -3.17 -14.71
C ARG A 82 -16.17 -3.99 -13.80
N LEU A 83 -15.40 -3.30 -12.97
CA LEU A 83 -14.49 -3.90 -12.00
C LEU A 83 -15.12 -3.90 -10.61
N LEU A 84 -15.35 -5.08 -10.04
CA LEU A 84 -15.73 -5.21 -8.63
C LEU A 84 -14.47 -5.32 -7.76
N ALA A 85 -14.25 -4.34 -6.90
CA ALA A 85 -13.19 -4.34 -5.91
C ALA A 85 -13.73 -4.76 -4.55
N LEU A 86 -13.17 -5.83 -3.99
CA LEU A 86 -13.40 -6.20 -2.59
C LEU A 86 -12.53 -5.32 -1.71
N VAL A 87 -13.14 -4.56 -0.81
CA VAL A 87 -12.45 -3.63 0.09
C VAL A 87 -12.81 -3.94 1.55
N ALA A 88 -11.82 -3.88 2.44
CA ALA A 88 -12.03 -4.00 3.87
C ALA A 88 -12.52 -2.66 4.45
N PRO A 89 -13.46 -2.68 5.41
CA PRO A 89 -13.71 -1.52 6.27
C PRO A 89 -12.43 -1.13 7.03
N GLY A 90 -12.21 0.17 7.24
CA GLY A 90 -11.03 0.65 7.95
C GLY A 90 -10.46 1.95 7.39
N GLU A 91 -9.20 2.18 7.74
CA GLU A 91 -8.44 3.36 7.31
C GLU A 91 -8.12 3.33 5.82
N LEU A 92 -7.73 4.48 5.26
CA LEU A 92 -7.41 4.62 3.83
C LEU A 92 -6.34 3.62 3.35
N MET A 93 -5.40 3.24 4.22
CA MET A 93 -4.32 2.31 3.90
C MET A 93 -4.72 0.83 3.98
N ALA A 94 -5.95 0.52 4.42
CA ALA A 94 -6.42 -0.85 4.52
C ALA A 94 -6.67 -1.50 3.15
N ASN A 95 -6.65 -0.72 2.06
CA ASN A 95 -6.98 -1.20 0.72
C ASN A 95 -6.07 -0.60 -0.36
N VAL A 96 -5.96 -1.31 -1.49
CA VAL A 96 -5.41 -0.75 -2.72
C VAL A 96 -6.30 0.42 -3.19
N PRO A 97 -5.76 1.65 -3.35
CA PRO A 97 -6.54 2.80 -3.79
C PRO A 97 -6.75 2.75 -5.31
N LEU A 98 -7.51 1.76 -5.80
CA LEU A 98 -7.77 1.51 -7.22
C LEU A 98 -8.34 2.73 -7.95
N GLU A 99 -9.08 3.57 -7.23
CA GLU A 99 -9.61 4.83 -7.74
C GLU A 99 -8.50 5.73 -8.33
N CYS A 100 -7.33 5.77 -7.67
CA CYS A 100 -6.19 6.56 -8.12
C CYS A 100 -5.57 6.02 -9.42
N LEU A 101 -5.74 4.72 -9.69
CA LEU A 101 -5.26 4.07 -10.91
C LEU A 101 -6.24 4.23 -12.09
N LEU A 102 -7.50 4.57 -11.81
CA LEU A 102 -8.61 4.49 -12.77
C LEU A 102 -9.31 5.83 -13.06
N GLU A 103 -8.91 6.93 -12.41
CA GLU A 103 -9.60 8.23 -12.41
C GLU A 103 -9.97 8.79 -13.80
N GLN A 104 -9.17 8.50 -14.83
CA GLN A 104 -9.40 8.96 -16.21
C GLN A 104 -9.67 7.82 -17.20
N SER A 105 -10.06 6.65 -16.69
CA SER A 105 -10.25 5.44 -17.49
C SER A 105 -11.70 5.22 -17.94
N ASP A 106 -11.88 4.22 -18.81
CA ASP A 106 -13.16 3.65 -19.24
C ASP A 106 -13.57 2.43 -18.39
N ILE A 107 -13.00 2.27 -17.20
CA ILE A 107 -13.32 1.21 -16.25
C ILE A 107 -14.28 1.77 -15.19
N GLU A 108 -15.49 1.22 -15.09
CA GLU A 108 -16.38 1.53 -13.98
C GLU A 108 -15.91 0.74 -12.75
N LEU A 109 -15.68 1.43 -11.63
CA LEU A 109 -15.24 0.81 -10.39
C LEU A 109 -16.41 0.67 -9.43
N GLN A 110 -16.64 -0.56 -8.99
CA GLN A 110 -17.64 -0.91 -7.99
C GLN A 110 -16.89 -1.34 -6.72
N LEU A 111 -17.06 -0.62 -5.63
CA LEU A 111 -16.46 -0.93 -4.34
C LEU A 111 -17.46 -1.75 -3.53
N TYR A 112 -17.09 -2.97 -3.15
CA TYR A 112 -17.85 -3.77 -2.20
C TYR A 112 -17.07 -3.91 -0.89
N TYR A 113 -17.59 -3.26 0.15
CA TYR A 113 -17.06 -3.37 1.49
C TYR A 113 -17.43 -4.72 2.08
N VAL A 114 -16.46 -5.61 2.17
CA VAL A 114 -16.70 -7.01 2.52
C VAL A 114 -17.00 -7.19 4.02
N SER A 115 -17.86 -8.15 4.35
CA SER A 115 -17.91 -8.79 5.66
C SER A 115 -17.39 -10.22 5.51
N ALA A 116 -17.32 -11.01 6.59
CA ALA A 116 -16.94 -12.42 6.50
C ALA A 116 -17.97 -13.28 5.74
N GLU A 117 -19.18 -12.79 5.55
CA GLU A 117 -20.27 -13.49 4.87
C GLU A 117 -20.40 -13.01 3.42
N LEU A 118 -20.66 -13.95 2.51
CA LEU A 118 -20.99 -13.63 1.12
C LEU A 118 -22.43 -13.05 1.07
N PRO A 119 -22.64 -11.87 0.46
CA PRO A 119 -23.98 -11.31 0.31
C PRO A 119 -24.80 -12.14 -0.68
N ALA A 120 -26.13 -12.05 -0.57
CA ALA A 120 -27.04 -12.71 -1.52
C ALA A 120 -26.89 -12.14 -2.95
N ASP A 121 -26.74 -10.82 -3.06
CA ASP A 121 -26.66 -10.12 -4.34
C ASP A 121 -25.42 -9.22 -4.40
N LEU A 122 -24.60 -9.41 -5.43
CA LEU A 122 -23.54 -8.49 -5.84
C LEU A 122 -23.89 -7.86 -7.19
N PRO A 123 -23.40 -6.65 -7.49
CA PRO A 123 -23.59 -6.07 -8.82
C PRO A 123 -22.94 -6.94 -9.89
N GLU A 124 -23.49 -6.91 -11.10
CA GLU A 124 -22.89 -7.51 -12.27
C GLU A 124 -21.53 -6.86 -12.54
N HIS A 125 -20.51 -7.70 -12.72
CA HIS A 125 -19.13 -7.28 -12.93
C HIS A 125 -18.43 -8.25 -13.88
N ASP A 126 -17.48 -7.73 -14.66
CA ASP A 126 -16.73 -8.49 -15.65
C ASP A 126 -15.44 -9.07 -15.05
N LEU A 127 -14.97 -8.46 -13.96
CA LEU A 127 -13.72 -8.79 -13.29
C LEU A 127 -13.81 -8.47 -11.80
N LEU A 128 -13.18 -9.29 -10.96
CA LEU A 128 -13.06 -9.05 -9.52
C LEU A 128 -11.60 -8.75 -9.16
N PHE A 129 -11.36 -7.75 -8.31
CA PHE A 129 -10.06 -7.45 -7.75
C PHE A 129 -10.14 -7.48 -6.22
N VAL A 130 -9.26 -8.26 -5.58
CA VAL A 130 -9.14 -8.22 -4.11
C VAL A 130 -8.23 -7.05 -3.73
N ALA A 131 -8.83 -5.96 -3.28
CA ALA A 131 -8.11 -4.75 -2.88
C ALA A 131 -7.77 -4.73 -1.39
N ILE A 132 -8.16 -5.75 -0.62
CA ILE A 132 -7.96 -5.83 0.83
C ILE A 132 -6.47 -5.99 1.16
N GLY A 133 -5.89 -5.01 1.86
CA GLY A 133 -4.50 -5.01 2.33
C GLY A 133 -4.18 -6.15 3.30
N GLU A 134 -2.92 -6.60 3.33
CA GLU A 134 -2.44 -7.55 4.33
C GLU A 134 -2.26 -6.84 5.67
N SER A 135 -2.93 -7.34 6.72
CA SER A 135 -2.78 -6.89 8.11
C SER A 135 -3.36 -7.93 9.05
N SER A 136 -3.02 -7.88 10.34
CA SER A 136 -3.61 -8.82 11.32
C SER A 136 -5.14 -8.73 11.36
N VAL A 137 -5.69 -7.51 11.22
CA VAL A 137 -7.12 -7.21 11.18
C VAL A 137 -7.80 -7.80 9.94
N ASN A 138 -7.14 -7.76 8.79
CA ASN A 138 -7.72 -8.21 7.51
C ASN A 138 -7.52 -9.71 7.24
N ARG A 139 -6.60 -10.40 7.92
CA ARG A 139 -6.34 -11.84 7.72
C ARG A 139 -7.60 -12.73 7.83
N PRO A 140 -8.47 -12.59 8.86
CA PRO A 140 -9.69 -13.40 8.94
C PRO A 140 -10.62 -13.18 7.75
N LEU A 141 -10.69 -11.94 7.27
CA LEU A 141 -11.53 -11.54 6.14
C LEU A 141 -11.00 -12.08 4.82
N LEU A 142 -9.68 -11.98 4.58
CA LEU A 142 -9.01 -12.60 3.44
C LEU A 142 -9.20 -14.12 3.41
N ALA A 143 -9.12 -14.78 4.58
CA ALA A 143 -9.34 -16.22 4.70
C ALA A 143 -10.79 -16.63 4.39
N ALA A 144 -11.77 -15.87 4.87
CA ALA A 144 -13.18 -16.11 4.55
C ALA A 144 -13.44 -15.98 3.03
N TRP A 145 -12.94 -14.90 2.41
CA TRP A 145 -13.15 -14.66 0.98
C TRP A 145 -12.35 -15.60 0.08
N HIS A 146 -11.23 -16.15 0.53
CA HIS A 146 -10.54 -17.20 -0.21
C HIS A 146 -11.48 -18.38 -0.56
N THR A 147 -12.30 -18.80 0.42
CA THR A 147 -13.25 -19.90 0.22
C THR A 147 -14.33 -19.54 -0.79
N HIS A 148 -14.86 -18.32 -0.72
CA HIS A 148 -15.90 -17.85 -1.64
C HIS A 148 -15.37 -17.69 -3.08
N LEU A 149 -14.14 -17.22 -3.24
CA LEU A 149 -13.55 -16.94 -4.55
C LEU A 149 -13.05 -18.18 -5.30
N ALA A 150 -12.97 -19.36 -4.63
CA ALA A 150 -12.51 -20.60 -5.26
C ALA A 150 -13.36 -21.04 -6.46
N HIS A 151 -14.63 -20.62 -6.52
CA HIS A 151 -15.57 -20.96 -7.60
C HIS A 151 -16.21 -19.71 -8.22
N TRP A 152 -15.51 -18.57 -8.19
CA TRP A 152 -16.03 -17.32 -8.75
C TRP A 152 -16.24 -17.44 -10.27
N SER A 153 -17.32 -16.83 -10.77
CA SER A 153 -17.75 -16.98 -12.17
C SER A 153 -16.93 -16.15 -13.16
N VAL A 154 -16.29 -15.08 -12.70
CA VAL A 154 -15.42 -14.21 -13.49
C VAL A 154 -13.99 -14.23 -12.94
N PRO A 155 -12.97 -13.80 -13.70
CA PRO A 155 -11.60 -13.83 -13.22
C PRO A 155 -11.41 -12.97 -11.97
N VAL A 156 -10.53 -13.45 -11.10
CA VAL A 156 -10.16 -12.81 -9.83
C VAL A 156 -8.70 -12.40 -9.91
N LEU A 157 -8.43 -11.11 -9.79
CA LEU A 157 -7.09 -10.55 -9.65
C LEU A 157 -6.70 -10.43 -8.18
N ASN A 158 -5.40 -10.63 -7.92
CA ASN A 158 -4.80 -10.58 -6.59
C ASN A 158 -5.46 -11.55 -5.59
N ALA A 159 -5.55 -12.82 -5.98
CA ALA A 159 -6.25 -13.81 -5.16
C ALA A 159 -5.76 -13.86 -3.69
N PRO A 160 -6.65 -14.00 -2.68
CA PRO A 160 -6.33 -13.76 -1.26
C PRO A 160 -5.17 -14.60 -0.72
N GLN A 161 -5.01 -15.83 -1.21
CA GLN A 161 -3.95 -16.73 -0.79
C GLN A 161 -2.54 -16.19 -1.09
N ARG A 162 -2.40 -15.31 -2.08
CA ARG A 162 -1.11 -14.68 -2.41
C ARG A 162 -0.86 -13.42 -1.60
N ILE A 163 -1.93 -12.71 -1.22
CA ILE A 163 -1.84 -11.51 -0.37
C ILE A 163 -1.24 -11.84 1.00
N ALA A 164 -1.56 -12.99 1.59
CA ALA A 164 -0.98 -13.43 2.86
C ALA A 164 0.56 -13.56 2.82
N ASN A 165 1.16 -13.75 1.65
CA ASN A 165 2.61 -13.83 1.49
C ASN A 165 3.32 -12.47 1.57
N LEU A 166 2.55 -11.37 1.60
CA LEU A 166 3.06 -10.01 1.69
C LEU A 166 3.39 -9.57 3.13
N ALA A 167 2.95 -10.33 4.14
CA ALA A 167 3.32 -10.09 5.53
C ALA A 167 4.84 -10.00 5.67
N ARG A 168 5.35 -9.03 6.43
CA ARG A 168 6.79 -8.68 6.42
C ARG A 168 7.72 -9.85 6.74
N ASP A 169 7.36 -10.64 7.75
CA ASP A 169 8.07 -11.85 8.15
C ASP A 169 8.00 -12.95 7.09
N VAL A 170 6.82 -13.14 6.48
CA VAL A 170 6.63 -14.11 5.40
C VAL A 170 7.39 -13.70 4.14
N ALA A 171 7.29 -12.43 3.72
CA ALA A 171 8.04 -11.87 2.60
C ALA A 171 9.54 -11.98 2.83
N ALA A 172 10.03 -11.67 4.05
CA ALA A 172 11.43 -11.83 4.42
C ALA A 172 11.89 -13.28 4.22
N GLN A 173 11.09 -14.27 4.61
CA GLN A 173 11.39 -15.70 4.35
C GLN A 173 11.35 -16.04 2.86
N GLN A 174 10.32 -15.60 2.14
CA GLN A 174 10.10 -15.91 0.73
C GLN A 174 11.18 -15.30 -0.17
N LEU A 175 11.70 -14.12 0.16
CA LEU A 175 12.72 -13.47 -0.65
C LEU A 175 14.16 -13.93 -0.32
N GLN A 176 14.35 -14.81 0.66
CA GLN A 176 15.67 -15.40 0.91
C GLN A 176 16.19 -16.13 -0.32
N GLN A 177 17.51 -16.04 -0.52
CA GLN A 177 18.27 -16.73 -1.58
C GLN A 177 17.88 -16.35 -3.01
N LEU A 178 17.04 -15.34 -3.22
CA LEU A 178 16.80 -14.80 -4.55
C LEU A 178 18.06 -14.09 -5.09
N PRO A 179 18.37 -14.22 -6.39
CA PRO A 179 19.56 -13.63 -6.98
C PRO A 179 19.49 -12.10 -6.91
N ASN A 180 20.58 -11.49 -6.44
CA ASN A 180 20.74 -10.03 -6.32
C ASN A 180 19.67 -9.33 -5.46
N VAL A 181 18.98 -10.06 -4.58
CA VAL A 181 18.02 -9.51 -3.61
C VAL A 181 18.62 -9.61 -2.21
N LEU A 182 18.43 -8.56 -1.42
CA LEU A 182 18.68 -8.55 0.01
C LEU A 182 17.38 -8.17 0.70
N MET A 183 16.81 -9.05 1.53
CA MET A 183 15.79 -8.67 2.49
C MET A 183 16.23 -9.19 3.85
N PRO A 184 16.46 -8.32 4.85
CA PRO A 184 16.82 -8.78 6.17
C PRO A 184 15.70 -9.65 6.75
N MET A 185 16.08 -10.76 7.38
CA MET A 185 15.11 -11.57 8.11
C MET A 185 14.40 -10.71 9.16
N THR A 186 13.09 -10.86 9.20
CA THR A 186 12.20 -10.10 10.09
C THR A 186 11.44 -11.10 10.95
N TRP A 187 11.39 -10.84 12.25
CA TRP A 187 10.76 -11.73 13.23
C TRP A 187 9.69 -10.98 14.01
N GLN A 188 8.60 -11.68 14.33
CA GLN A 188 7.62 -11.20 15.29
C GLN A 188 8.11 -11.48 16.71
N VAL A 189 8.03 -10.47 17.57
CA VAL A 189 8.46 -10.53 18.97
C VAL A 189 7.50 -9.76 19.85
N THR A 190 7.34 -10.22 21.08
CA THR A 190 6.52 -9.58 22.10
C THR A 190 7.30 -8.49 22.82
N ARG A 191 6.58 -7.58 23.47
CA ARG A 191 7.16 -6.62 24.42
C ARG A 191 7.99 -7.31 25.51
N ALA A 192 7.57 -8.48 25.97
CA ALA A 192 8.26 -9.23 27.01
C ALA A 192 9.65 -9.71 26.54
N GLU A 193 9.75 -10.25 25.33
CA GLU A 193 11.01 -10.67 24.72
C GLU A 193 11.93 -9.46 24.47
N LEU A 194 11.39 -8.34 23.96
CA LEU A 194 12.15 -7.09 23.81
C LEU A 194 12.65 -6.54 25.16
N THR A 195 11.87 -6.69 26.22
CA THR A 195 12.26 -6.26 27.57
C THR A 195 13.43 -7.10 28.09
N GLN A 196 13.43 -8.42 27.84
CA GLN A 196 14.55 -9.29 28.20
C GLN A 196 15.81 -8.93 27.40
N LEU A 197 15.68 -8.70 26.10
CA LEU A 197 16.78 -8.26 25.25
C LEU A 197 17.35 -6.90 25.71
N ALA A 198 16.48 -5.97 26.09
CA ALA A 198 16.84 -4.67 26.65
C ALA A 198 17.57 -4.79 28.00
N ALA A 199 17.29 -5.82 28.78
CA ALA A 199 17.98 -6.14 30.02
C ALA A 199 19.33 -6.86 29.81
N GLY A 200 19.74 -7.10 28.56
CA GLY A 200 21.01 -7.73 28.22
C GLY A 200 20.97 -9.26 28.11
N ALA A 201 19.77 -9.87 28.09
CA ALA A 201 19.64 -11.28 27.77
C ALA A 201 20.16 -11.56 26.35
N SER A 202 20.71 -12.76 26.11
CA SER A 202 21.12 -13.12 24.76
C SER A 202 19.88 -13.36 23.88
N PRO A 203 19.98 -13.19 22.54
CA PRO A 203 18.87 -13.54 21.65
C PRO A 203 18.36 -14.96 21.88
N ALA A 204 19.25 -15.92 22.17
CA ALA A 204 18.88 -17.30 22.46
C ALA A 204 18.00 -17.45 23.71
N ASP A 205 18.26 -16.67 24.77
CA ASP A 205 17.44 -16.67 26.00
C ASP A 205 16.03 -16.14 25.72
N CYS A 206 15.91 -15.19 24.77
CA CYS A 206 14.64 -14.65 24.29
C CYS A 206 14.00 -15.50 23.19
N GLN A 207 14.54 -16.69 22.87
CA GLN A 207 14.10 -17.54 21.74
C GLN A 207 14.16 -16.84 20.37
N LEU A 208 15.03 -15.84 20.25
CA LEU A 208 15.31 -15.13 19.01
C LEU A 208 16.52 -15.74 18.30
N PRO A 209 16.55 -15.71 16.96
CA PRO A 209 17.75 -16.07 16.22
C PRO A 209 18.89 -15.10 16.50
N GLU A 210 20.11 -15.43 16.07
CA GLU A 210 21.26 -14.54 16.23
C GLU A 210 20.97 -13.16 15.62
N LEU A 211 20.75 -12.20 16.52
CA LEU A 211 20.44 -10.82 16.20
C LEU A 211 21.60 -9.95 16.67
N ARG A 212 22.08 -9.06 15.81
CA ARG A 212 23.15 -8.11 16.13
C ARG A 212 22.62 -6.70 15.94
N PHE A 213 22.91 -5.85 16.91
CA PHE A 213 22.66 -4.42 16.78
C PHE A 213 23.58 -3.80 15.70
N PRO A 214 23.13 -2.74 15.00
CA PRO A 214 21.83 -2.08 15.15
C PRO A 214 20.66 -2.89 14.57
N VAL A 215 19.49 -2.74 15.19
CA VAL A 215 18.22 -3.37 14.78
C VAL A 215 17.16 -2.30 14.56
N ILE A 216 16.16 -2.63 13.75
CA ILE A 216 14.92 -1.87 13.66
C ILE A 216 13.82 -2.59 14.44
N VAL A 217 13.01 -1.82 15.18
CA VAL A 217 11.85 -2.30 15.93
C VAL A 217 10.62 -1.54 15.45
N ARG A 218 9.57 -2.27 15.10
CA ARG A 218 8.32 -1.71 14.55
C ARG A 218 7.11 -2.36 15.22
N PRO A 219 6.12 -1.62 15.74
CA PRO A 219 4.85 -2.24 16.14
C PRO A 219 4.17 -2.96 14.97
N ILE A 220 3.51 -4.09 15.23
CA ILE A 220 2.71 -4.79 14.22
C ILE A 220 1.57 -3.87 13.72
N ASP A 221 1.22 -4.01 12.44
CA ASP A 221 0.22 -3.20 11.72
C ASP A 221 0.44 -1.68 11.75
N SER A 222 1.62 -1.20 12.18
CA SER A 222 1.98 0.19 11.97
C SER A 222 2.30 0.42 10.49
N HIS A 223 1.87 1.57 9.96
CA HIS A 223 2.14 2.00 8.58
C HIS A 223 2.92 3.30 8.54
N ALA A 224 3.46 3.64 7.37
CA ALA A 224 4.15 4.91 7.14
C ALA A 224 5.25 5.27 8.19
N GLY A 225 5.94 4.25 8.72
CA GLY A 225 7.04 4.44 9.67
C GLY A 225 6.59 4.86 11.08
N TYR A 226 5.29 4.85 11.36
CA TYR A 226 4.78 5.21 12.68
C TYR A 226 5.38 4.28 13.76
N ALA A 227 6.02 4.91 14.74
CA ALA A 227 6.74 4.27 15.84
C ALA A 227 7.81 3.25 15.41
N LEU A 228 8.30 3.32 14.16
CA LEU A 228 9.46 2.57 13.72
C LEU A 228 10.72 3.23 14.31
N THR A 229 11.53 2.46 15.03
CA THR A 229 12.76 2.97 15.65
C THR A 229 13.97 2.14 15.24
N GLN A 230 15.13 2.80 15.16
CA GLN A 230 16.42 2.13 15.10
C GLN A 230 17.03 2.13 16.51
N THR A 231 17.56 0.99 16.89
CA THR A 231 18.17 0.77 18.18
C THR A 231 19.59 0.25 17.98
N ILE A 232 20.57 0.91 18.62
CA ILE A 232 22.00 0.62 18.40
C ILE A 232 22.62 -0.34 19.41
N ASP A 233 21.95 -0.56 20.54
CA ASP A 233 22.34 -1.50 21.60
C ASP A 233 21.16 -1.78 22.55
N ALA A 234 21.35 -2.67 23.53
CA ALA A 234 20.33 -3.01 24.52
C ALA A 234 19.90 -1.80 25.38
N ASN A 235 20.81 -0.86 25.68
CA ASN A 235 20.48 0.32 26.47
C ASN A 235 19.56 1.27 25.72
N SER A 236 19.82 1.49 24.43
CA SER A 236 18.94 2.24 23.53
C SER A 236 17.59 1.55 23.41
N LEU A 237 17.53 0.21 23.43
CA LEU A 237 16.26 -0.53 23.40
C LEU A 237 15.46 -0.26 24.67
N ALA A 238 16.11 -0.36 25.83
CA ALA A 238 15.52 -0.11 27.14
C ALA A 238 14.93 1.31 27.25
N ALA A 239 15.62 2.30 26.65
CA ALA A 239 15.16 3.68 26.65
C ALA A 239 13.96 3.91 25.71
N GLN A 240 13.90 3.24 24.56
CA GLN A 240 12.86 3.45 23.55
C GLN A 240 11.59 2.65 23.82
N LEU A 241 11.72 1.41 24.32
CA LEU A 241 10.61 0.45 24.46
C LEU A 241 9.39 0.98 25.23
N PRO A 242 9.53 1.76 26.33
CA PRO A 242 8.37 2.31 27.06
C PRO A 242 7.52 3.29 26.24
N HIS A 243 8.06 3.85 25.16
CA HIS A 243 7.37 4.83 24.31
C HIS A 243 6.75 4.22 23.06
N LEU A 244 7.04 2.95 22.76
CA LEU A 244 6.45 2.26 21.63
C LEU A 244 5.03 1.80 21.97
N PRO A 245 4.05 1.95 21.07
CA PRO A 245 2.69 1.45 21.27
C PRO A 245 2.59 -0.05 20.95
N GLY A 246 1.56 -0.71 21.48
CA GLY A 246 1.26 -2.13 21.21
C GLY A 246 2.12 -3.10 22.02
N ASP A 247 1.83 -4.39 21.92
CA ASP A 247 2.56 -5.45 22.65
C ASP A 247 3.31 -6.43 21.74
N ASP A 248 3.09 -6.33 20.42
CA ASP A 248 3.72 -7.16 19.41
C ASP A 248 4.46 -6.29 18.39
N PHE A 249 5.66 -6.74 18.01
CA PHE A 249 6.60 -5.99 17.18
C PHE A 249 7.20 -6.87 16.10
N PHE A 250 7.60 -6.25 15.00
CA PHE A 250 8.63 -6.77 14.11
C PHE A 250 10.00 -6.27 14.55
N ILE A 251 10.98 -7.17 14.55
CA ILE A 251 12.40 -6.85 14.71
C ILE A 251 13.21 -7.39 13.53
N ALA A 252 14.16 -6.59 13.04
CA ALA A 252 15.05 -6.97 11.93
C ALA A 252 16.42 -6.27 12.07
N PRO A 253 17.49 -6.83 11.50
CA PRO A 253 18.76 -6.12 11.39
C PRO A 253 18.60 -4.81 10.61
N PHE A 254 19.23 -3.74 11.10
CA PHE A 254 19.36 -2.53 10.31
C PHE A 254 20.45 -2.71 9.26
N ILE A 255 20.11 -2.40 8.00
CA ILE A 255 21.06 -2.41 6.88
C ILE A 255 21.36 -0.96 6.52
N ASP A 256 22.64 -0.58 6.60
CA ASP A 256 23.09 0.72 6.11
C ASP A 256 23.22 0.69 4.58
N TYR A 257 22.28 1.37 3.91
CA TYR A 257 22.16 1.39 2.45
C TYR A 257 22.53 2.76 1.86
N ARG A 258 23.27 3.59 2.61
CA ARG A 258 23.72 4.89 2.10
C ARG A 258 24.50 4.72 0.80
N SER A 259 24.22 5.60 -0.16
CA SER A 259 25.03 5.72 -1.36
C SER A 259 26.32 6.48 -1.06
N SER A 260 27.18 6.64 -2.07
CA SER A 260 28.51 7.28 -1.92
C SER A 260 28.46 8.75 -1.47
N ASP A 261 27.32 9.43 -1.66
CA ASP A 261 27.10 10.81 -1.21
C ASP A 261 26.64 10.89 0.27
N GLY A 262 26.55 9.75 0.96
CA GLY A 262 26.12 9.65 2.35
C GLY A 262 24.60 9.77 2.56
N GLN A 263 23.82 9.90 1.48
CA GLN A 263 22.36 9.92 1.54
C GLN A 263 21.75 8.55 1.29
N PHE A 264 20.52 8.38 1.76
CA PHE A 264 19.68 7.22 1.55
C PHE A 264 18.72 7.47 0.38
N ARG A 265 18.49 6.43 -0.43
CA ARG A 265 17.58 6.44 -1.59
C ARG A 265 16.56 5.32 -1.45
N LYS A 266 15.27 5.68 -1.41
CA LYS A 266 14.16 4.73 -1.41
C LYS A 266 13.36 4.85 -2.71
N TYR A 267 13.36 3.77 -3.47
CA TYR A 267 12.57 3.62 -4.69
C TYR A 267 11.27 2.90 -4.37
N ARG A 268 10.16 3.40 -4.91
CA ARG A 268 8.92 2.63 -5.00
C ARG A 268 8.71 2.17 -6.43
N VAL A 269 8.51 0.86 -6.61
CA VAL A 269 8.29 0.21 -7.89
C VAL A 269 7.00 -0.59 -7.82
N ALA A 270 6.09 -0.41 -8.78
CA ALA A 270 4.88 -1.21 -8.93
C ALA A 270 5.09 -2.30 -9.98
N PHE A 271 4.57 -3.49 -9.74
CA PHE A 271 4.49 -4.59 -10.70
C PHE A 271 3.06 -4.70 -11.20
N ILE A 272 2.88 -4.73 -12.51
CA ILE A 272 1.57 -4.80 -13.17
C ILE A 272 1.65 -5.85 -14.26
N GLY A 273 0.93 -6.96 -14.10
CA GLY A 273 1.00 -8.08 -15.04
C GLY A 273 2.42 -8.65 -15.19
N GLY A 274 3.24 -8.51 -14.14
CA GLY A 274 4.64 -8.94 -14.11
C GLY A 274 5.67 -7.92 -14.62
N GLU A 275 5.24 -6.79 -15.18
CA GLU A 275 6.12 -5.71 -15.63
C GLU A 275 6.35 -4.67 -14.50
N PRO A 276 7.60 -4.26 -14.20
CA PRO A 276 7.88 -3.23 -13.21
C PRO A 276 7.71 -1.81 -13.77
N PHE A 277 7.28 -0.87 -12.91
CA PHE A 277 7.08 0.55 -13.23
C PHE A 277 7.55 1.43 -12.07
N ALA A 278 8.26 2.52 -12.37
CA ALA A 278 8.61 3.54 -11.38
C ALA A 278 7.36 4.23 -10.81
N VAL A 279 7.30 4.36 -9.48
CA VAL A 279 6.30 5.18 -8.79
C VAL A 279 6.91 6.48 -8.27
N HIS A 280 7.97 6.40 -7.48
CA HIS A 280 8.71 7.57 -6.99
C HIS A 280 10.10 7.18 -6.45
N LEU A 281 10.96 8.18 -6.26
CA LEU A 281 12.23 8.09 -5.56
C LEU A 281 12.28 9.15 -4.45
N GLY A 282 12.40 8.71 -3.20
CA GLY A 282 12.68 9.58 -2.06
C GLY A 282 14.16 9.55 -1.70
N ILE A 283 14.75 10.71 -1.46
CA ILE A 283 16.17 10.85 -1.07
C ILE A 283 16.25 11.61 0.25
N SER A 284 16.97 11.09 1.24
CA SER A 284 17.08 11.74 2.56
C SER A 284 18.44 11.51 3.21
N ALA A 285 18.79 12.39 4.16
CA ALA A 285 19.89 12.15 5.09
C ALA A 285 19.49 11.14 6.17
N ASP A 286 18.18 10.98 6.42
CA ASP A 286 17.62 10.01 7.36
C ASP A 286 17.25 8.70 6.63
N TRP A 287 17.50 7.58 7.29
CA TRP A 287 17.27 6.25 6.70
C TRP A 287 15.78 5.88 6.58
N MET A 288 14.91 6.45 7.42
CA MET A 288 13.47 6.15 7.42
C MET A 288 12.73 7.07 6.44
N ILE A 289 12.74 6.67 5.17
CA ILE A 289 12.18 7.49 4.09
C ILE A 289 10.70 7.21 3.86
N HIS A 290 9.89 8.25 4.05
CA HIS A 290 8.57 8.42 3.47
C HIS A 290 8.64 9.56 2.45
N TYR A 291 7.96 9.44 1.30
CA TYR A 291 8.13 10.44 0.25
C TYR A 291 7.87 11.88 0.73
N LEU A 292 6.87 12.05 1.61
CA LEU A 292 6.53 13.33 2.23
C LEU A 292 7.57 13.84 3.26
N ASN A 293 8.39 12.96 3.86
CA ASN A 293 9.43 13.35 4.82
C ASN A 293 10.83 13.51 4.17
N ALA A 294 10.98 13.13 2.91
CA ALA A 294 12.27 13.12 2.21
C ALA A 294 12.77 14.52 1.81
N GLY A 295 11.97 15.56 1.98
CA GLY A 295 12.33 16.93 1.61
C GLY A 295 12.51 17.12 0.08
N MET A 296 11.67 16.44 -0.71
CA MET A 296 11.72 16.51 -2.17
C MET A 296 11.21 17.86 -2.70
N THR A 297 10.28 18.50 -1.98
CA THR A 297 9.71 19.81 -2.31
C THR A 297 10.72 20.95 -2.19
N GLU A 298 11.72 20.81 -1.32
CA GLU A 298 12.71 21.85 -1.02
C GLU A 298 13.97 21.71 -1.89
N SER A 299 14.28 20.53 -2.41
CA SER A 299 15.53 20.26 -3.13
C SER A 299 15.33 20.01 -4.62
N MET A 300 15.73 20.97 -5.44
CA MET A 300 15.76 20.84 -6.90
C MET A 300 16.69 19.69 -7.37
N ALA A 301 17.80 19.46 -6.67
CA ALA A 301 18.72 18.37 -7.02
C ALA A 301 18.08 16.99 -6.81
N LYS A 302 17.35 16.79 -5.69
CA LYS A 302 16.63 15.54 -5.45
C LYS A 302 15.53 15.31 -6.49
N ARG A 303 14.80 16.36 -6.87
CA ARG A 303 13.79 16.29 -7.94
C ARG A 303 14.39 15.97 -9.30
N ALA A 304 15.56 16.54 -9.63
CA ALA A 304 16.25 16.22 -10.87
C ALA A 304 16.68 14.74 -10.91
N GLU A 305 17.11 14.18 -9.78
CA GLU A 305 17.46 12.76 -9.67
C GLU A 305 16.22 11.85 -9.82
N GLU A 306 15.11 12.16 -9.15
CA GLU A 306 13.86 11.42 -9.34
C GLU A 306 13.35 11.53 -10.79
N ALA A 307 13.43 12.72 -11.41
CA ALA A 307 13.05 12.91 -12.80
C ALA A 307 13.84 12.01 -13.75
N ALA A 308 15.16 11.92 -13.55
CA ALA A 308 16.04 11.04 -14.33
C ALA A 308 15.67 9.56 -14.12
N PHE A 309 15.50 9.15 -12.86
CA PHE A 309 15.05 7.79 -12.50
C PHE A 309 13.74 7.41 -13.20
N MET A 310 12.72 8.27 -13.15
CA MET A 310 11.41 7.96 -13.75
C MET A 310 11.42 8.00 -15.28
N ALA A 311 12.26 8.85 -15.88
CA ALA A 311 12.39 8.96 -17.32
C ALA A 311 13.15 7.77 -17.95
N GLN A 312 14.16 7.26 -17.25
CA GLN A 312 15.07 6.19 -17.73
C GLN A 312 14.81 4.85 -17.04
N PHE A 313 13.68 4.71 -16.35
CA PHE A 313 13.42 3.54 -15.50
C PHE A 313 13.56 2.22 -16.25
N ALA A 314 13.01 2.13 -17.46
CA ALA A 314 12.99 0.90 -18.24
C ALA A 314 14.39 0.54 -18.78
N GLU A 315 15.15 1.55 -19.20
CA GLU A 315 16.45 1.42 -19.86
C GLU A 315 17.64 1.31 -18.88
N ASP A 316 17.47 1.74 -17.63
CA ASP A 316 18.51 1.64 -16.60
C ASP A 316 18.04 0.77 -15.42
N PHE A 317 17.23 1.31 -14.51
CA PHE A 317 16.94 0.63 -13.24
C PHE A 317 16.31 -0.76 -13.43
N ALA A 318 15.30 -0.87 -14.28
CA ALA A 318 14.62 -2.14 -14.56
C ALA A 318 15.53 -3.14 -15.29
N GLN A 319 16.43 -2.67 -16.16
CA GLN A 319 17.38 -3.53 -16.86
C GLN A 319 18.48 -4.03 -15.90
N ARG A 320 19.10 -3.11 -15.15
CA ARG A 320 20.16 -3.39 -14.18
C ARG A 320 19.70 -4.34 -13.07
N HIS A 321 18.48 -4.14 -12.56
CA HIS A 321 17.88 -4.99 -11.52
C HIS A 321 16.98 -6.09 -12.08
N GLY A 322 16.97 -6.32 -13.40
CA GLY A 322 15.98 -7.18 -14.07
C GLY A 322 15.92 -8.61 -13.54
N THR A 323 17.07 -9.20 -13.18
CA THR A 323 17.11 -10.55 -12.58
C THR A 323 16.44 -10.58 -11.20
N ALA A 324 16.69 -9.58 -10.36
CA ALA A 324 16.08 -9.47 -9.04
C ALA A 324 14.57 -9.20 -9.14
N LEU A 325 14.17 -8.24 -9.97
CA LEU A 325 12.77 -7.87 -10.18
C LEU A 325 11.95 -9.04 -10.74
N ALA A 326 12.48 -9.77 -11.72
CA ALA A 326 11.82 -10.97 -12.26
C ALA A 326 11.68 -12.08 -11.21
N ALA A 327 12.71 -12.30 -10.39
CA ALA A 327 12.68 -13.30 -9.32
C ALA A 327 11.66 -12.95 -8.22
N ILE A 328 11.59 -11.68 -7.82
CA ILE A 328 10.60 -11.17 -6.86
C ILE A 328 9.20 -11.35 -7.43
N ASN A 329 8.95 -10.93 -8.66
CA ASN A 329 7.66 -11.08 -9.32
C ASN A 329 7.22 -12.54 -9.39
N ALA A 330 8.10 -13.44 -9.84
CA ALA A 330 7.81 -14.87 -9.89
C ALA A 330 7.50 -15.46 -8.51
N ARG A 331 8.17 -14.96 -7.46
CA ARG A 331 7.95 -15.43 -6.09
C ARG A 331 6.62 -14.93 -5.50
N MET A 332 6.27 -13.67 -5.72
CA MET A 332 5.03 -13.08 -5.19
C MET A 332 3.81 -13.58 -5.96
N GLY A 333 3.92 -13.68 -7.29
CA GLY A 333 2.90 -14.24 -8.17
C GLY A 333 1.58 -13.44 -8.17
N LEU A 334 1.58 -12.18 -7.77
CA LEU A 334 0.41 -11.30 -7.80
C LEU A 334 0.28 -10.59 -9.16
N ASP A 335 -0.96 -10.25 -9.52
CA ASP A 335 -1.26 -9.53 -10.76
C ASP A 335 -0.86 -8.04 -10.64
N TYR A 336 -0.99 -7.50 -9.43
CA TYR A 336 -0.60 -6.14 -9.06
C TYR A 336 0.02 -6.13 -7.65
N PHE A 337 1.21 -5.59 -7.50
CA PHE A 337 1.79 -5.28 -6.18
C PHE A 337 2.87 -4.22 -6.31
N GLY A 338 3.44 -3.76 -5.19
CA GLY A 338 4.57 -2.85 -5.18
C GLY A 338 5.66 -3.29 -4.20
N ILE A 339 6.84 -2.70 -4.39
CA ILE A 339 7.97 -2.82 -3.47
C ILE A 339 8.49 -1.43 -3.10
N ASP A 340 8.88 -1.28 -1.84
CA ASP A 340 9.81 -0.22 -1.42
C ASP A 340 11.20 -0.86 -1.30
N CYS A 341 12.19 -0.27 -1.99
CA CYS A 341 13.52 -0.84 -2.09
C CYS A 341 14.62 0.23 -2.17
N ALA A 342 15.88 -0.20 -2.04
CA ALA A 342 17.08 0.59 -2.24
C ALA A 342 18.11 -0.21 -3.02
N GLU A 343 19.01 0.48 -3.70
CA GLU A 343 20.19 -0.14 -4.28
C GLU A 343 21.36 -0.09 -3.30
N MET A 344 21.94 -1.26 -3.02
CA MET A 344 23.12 -1.39 -2.17
C MET A 344 24.39 -1.02 -2.94
N PRO A 345 25.48 -0.59 -2.26
CA PRO A 345 26.76 -0.33 -2.92
C PRO A 345 27.36 -1.53 -3.68
N ASP A 346 26.96 -2.76 -3.32
CA ASP A 346 27.36 -3.99 -4.00
C ASP A 346 26.45 -4.38 -5.18
N GLY A 347 25.47 -3.52 -5.51
CA GLY A 347 24.53 -3.70 -6.62
C GLY A 347 23.30 -4.57 -6.30
N ARG A 348 23.18 -5.12 -5.09
CA ARG A 348 21.96 -5.86 -4.69
C ARG A 348 20.79 -4.91 -4.46
N LEU A 349 19.58 -5.40 -4.71
CA LEU A 349 18.35 -4.70 -4.39
C LEU A 349 17.91 -5.03 -2.96
N LEU A 350 18.05 -4.07 -2.05
CA LEU A 350 17.55 -4.14 -0.67
C LEU A 350 16.04 -3.92 -0.67
N ILE A 351 15.26 -4.87 -0.17
CA ILE A 351 13.80 -4.78 -0.06
C ILE A 351 13.42 -4.40 1.36
N PHE A 352 12.61 -3.35 1.51
CA PHE A 352 12.05 -2.90 2.78
C PHE A 352 10.63 -3.43 3.01
N GLU A 353 9.86 -3.50 1.92
CA GLU A 353 8.45 -3.84 1.95
C GLU A 353 8.03 -4.40 0.59
N VAL A 354 7.18 -5.42 0.62
CA VAL A 354 6.38 -5.87 -0.52
C VAL A 354 4.93 -5.77 -0.08
N ASP A 355 4.11 -5.04 -0.82
CA ASP A 355 2.70 -4.86 -0.50
C ASP A 355 1.95 -4.43 -1.76
N HIS A 356 0.68 -4.83 -1.87
CA HIS A 356 -0.21 -4.40 -2.93
C HIS A 356 -1.05 -3.17 -2.54
N ALA A 357 -1.26 -2.90 -1.25
CA ALA A 357 -2.00 -1.72 -0.77
C ALA A 357 -1.12 -0.44 -0.73
N MET A 358 -0.09 -0.38 -1.58
CA MET A 358 0.74 0.81 -1.74
C MET A 358 0.01 1.89 -2.53
N VAL A 359 0.04 3.13 -2.02
CA VAL A 359 -0.51 4.28 -2.73
C VAL A 359 0.31 4.59 -3.98
N VAL A 360 -0.36 4.60 -5.12
CA VAL A 360 0.15 5.00 -6.44
C VAL A 360 -0.86 5.99 -7.02
N HIS A 361 -0.41 7.20 -7.38
CA HIS A 361 -1.30 8.27 -7.79
C HIS A 361 -0.59 9.32 -8.65
N ALA A 362 -1.36 10.13 -9.40
CA ALA A 362 -0.86 11.26 -10.19
C ALA A 362 -1.43 12.58 -9.66
N LEU A 363 -1.26 12.80 -8.35
CA LEU A 363 -1.85 13.94 -7.62
C LEU A 363 -0.82 14.93 -7.09
N ASP A 364 0.46 14.67 -7.29
CA ASP A 364 1.54 15.60 -6.94
C ASP A 364 1.42 16.91 -7.76
N ASP A 365 1.89 18.02 -7.17
CA ASP A 365 1.92 19.34 -7.83
C ASP A 365 2.71 19.26 -9.14
N VAL A 366 2.02 19.49 -10.27
CA VAL A 366 2.58 19.40 -11.62
C VAL A 366 3.61 20.49 -11.92
N THR A 367 3.62 21.58 -11.17
CA THR A 367 4.61 22.65 -11.26
C THR A 367 5.92 22.22 -10.61
N LEU A 368 5.84 21.55 -9.46
CA LEU A 368 7.00 21.07 -8.72
C LEU A 368 7.55 19.74 -9.28
N PHE A 369 6.66 18.85 -9.72
CA PHE A 369 6.97 17.49 -10.16
C PHE A 369 6.44 17.19 -11.57
N PRO A 370 6.77 17.99 -12.60
CA PRO A 370 6.18 17.88 -13.94
C PRO A 370 6.43 16.52 -14.62
N TYR A 371 7.51 15.81 -14.22
CA TYR A 371 7.91 14.52 -14.76
C TYR A 371 7.05 13.34 -14.27
N LYS A 372 6.29 13.51 -13.18
CA LYS A 372 5.50 12.41 -12.60
C LYS A 372 4.28 12.04 -13.44
N GLN A 373 3.59 13.04 -14.00
CA GLN A 373 2.36 12.81 -14.79
C GLN A 373 2.59 11.83 -15.96
N PRO A 374 3.58 12.04 -16.86
CA PRO A 374 3.83 11.09 -17.95
C PRO A 374 4.17 9.67 -17.46
N ALA A 375 4.91 9.54 -16.37
CA ALA A 375 5.28 8.24 -15.83
C ALA A 375 4.06 7.52 -15.22
N MET A 376 3.22 8.23 -14.46
CA MET A 376 1.99 7.67 -13.89
C MET A 376 0.99 7.29 -14.97
N GLN A 377 0.87 8.07 -16.05
CA GLN A 377 0.02 7.72 -17.19
C GLN A 377 0.45 6.39 -17.86
N ARG A 378 1.77 6.13 -17.99
CA ARG A 378 2.26 4.84 -18.49
C ARG A 378 1.86 3.69 -17.56
N LEU A 379 2.03 3.88 -16.25
CA LEU A 379 1.65 2.91 -15.22
C LEU A 379 0.12 2.64 -15.25
N PHE A 380 -0.71 3.68 -15.30
CA PHE A 380 -2.18 3.54 -15.36
C PHE A 380 -2.64 2.88 -16.65
N ALA A 381 -2.00 3.17 -17.78
CA ALA A 381 -2.26 2.50 -19.05
C ALA A 381 -1.94 0.99 -18.97
N ALA A 382 -0.84 0.62 -18.31
CA ALA A 382 -0.50 -0.78 -18.05
C ALA A 382 -1.52 -1.45 -17.12
N PHE A 383 -1.95 -0.77 -16.05
CA PHE A 383 -2.99 -1.29 -15.16
C PHE A 383 -4.30 -1.52 -15.91
N ARG A 384 -4.76 -0.54 -16.68
CA ARG A 384 -5.94 -0.68 -17.55
C ARG A 384 -5.80 -1.84 -18.53
N LYS A 385 -4.63 -2.02 -19.15
CA LYS A 385 -4.36 -3.15 -20.06
C LYS A 385 -4.45 -4.51 -19.35
N LEU A 386 -3.91 -4.62 -18.13
CA LEU A 386 -4.03 -5.82 -17.30
C LEU A 386 -5.51 -6.19 -17.10
N LEU A 387 -6.33 -5.23 -16.66
CA LEU A 387 -7.76 -5.46 -16.41
C LEU A 387 -8.50 -5.95 -17.66
N LEU A 388 -8.31 -5.28 -18.81
CA LEU A 388 -8.97 -5.66 -20.06
C LEU A 388 -8.50 -7.03 -20.57
N THR A 389 -7.22 -7.36 -20.40
CA THR A 389 -6.69 -8.66 -20.80
C THR A 389 -7.27 -9.77 -19.94
N ALA A 390 -7.31 -9.58 -18.63
CA ALA A 390 -7.86 -10.56 -17.69
C ALA A 390 -9.33 -10.87 -17.98
N ALA A 391 -10.14 -9.84 -18.23
CA ALA A 391 -11.56 -10.02 -18.56
C ALA A 391 -11.78 -10.77 -19.89
N ASN A 392 -10.97 -10.49 -20.92
CA ASN A 392 -11.11 -11.14 -22.23
C ASN A 392 -10.72 -12.62 -22.23
N VAL A 393 -9.84 -13.06 -21.32
CA VAL A 393 -9.46 -14.48 -21.20
C VAL A 393 -10.65 -15.36 -20.76
N ALA A 394 -11.66 -14.78 -20.11
CA ALA A 394 -12.84 -15.50 -19.65
C ALA A 394 -14.03 -15.48 -20.63
N ALA A 395 -14.01 -14.67 -21.68
CA ALA A 395 -15.04 -14.72 -22.71
C ALA A 395 -14.84 -16.00 -23.55
N PRO A 396 -15.79 -16.95 -23.60
CA PRO A 396 -15.70 -18.04 -24.55
C PRO A 396 -15.67 -17.47 -25.97
N ALA A 397 -14.75 -18.00 -26.79
CA ALA A 397 -14.55 -17.60 -28.19
C ALA A 397 -15.80 -17.83 -29.06
#